data_AF-A0AAW2UGL3-F1
#
_entry.id   AF-A0AAW2UGL3-F1
#
_cell.length_a   1.000
_cell.length_b   1.000
_cell.length_c   1.000
_cell.angle_alpha   90.00
_cell.angle_beta   90.00
_cell.angle_gamma   90.00
#
_symmetry.space_group_name_H-M   'P 1'
#
loop_
_entity.id
_entity.type
_entity.pdbx_description
1 polymer ?
#
loop_
_entity_poly.entity_id
_entity_poly.type
_entity_poly.pdbx_seq_one_letter_code
_entity_poly.pdbx_strand_id
1 'polypeptide(L)'
;MDSVVHSALEEICCEAANGLHLRDLWPKLSPCLASRGLPLCSNVKRAVWENLAEIPDLKLEACDYASSPNATEELMKCDVEVCEKLNVKIVAPEAMRKSFLGIYEMEASESSLSDTQRLILERLAVARANGIAQSELAKELRIAANNLFYQLKRLEIQGLIVRHPTVIRKKQASSSREQNNGSIVATNMLYLYRYGKHLGCQQRLEITKEDNLLMDKEVADGHTETFDDFGKEIAKEDIHVKDFLPALKAICDKLEKAQGKVRHA
;
A
#
# COMPACT_ATOMS: atom_id res chain seq x y z
N MET A 1 15.95 -8.73 -18.11
CA MET A 1 16.56 -7.94 -17.02
C MET A 1 15.69 -6.75 -16.67
N ASP A 2 15.20 -6.01 -17.67
CA ASP A 2 14.43 -4.77 -17.52
C ASP A 2 13.24 -4.86 -16.55
N SER A 3 12.52 -5.98 -16.54
CA SER A 3 11.40 -6.14 -15.62
C SER A 3 11.81 -6.36 -14.14
N VAL A 4 13.04 -6.81 -13.88
CA VAL A 4 13.60 -6.87 -12.51
C VAL A 4 14.03 -5.48 -12.07
N VAL A 5 14.67 -4.74 -12.98
CA VAL A 5 15.07 -3.34 -12.74
C VAL A 5 13.84 -2.46 -12.50
N HIS A 6 12.78 -2.62 -13.28
CA HIS A 6 11.52 -1.93 -13.06
C HIS A 6 10.93 -2.25 -11.69
N SER A 7 10.91 -3.53 -11.31
CA SER A 7 10.47 -3.94 -9.97
C SER A 7 11.33 -3.29 -8.88
N ALA A 8 12.65 -3.20 -9.08
CA ALA A 8 13.55 -2.54 -8.12
C ALA A 8 13.24 -1.05 -7.99
N LEU A 9 12.99 -0.37 -9.11
CA LEU A 9 12.58 1.04 -9.11
C LEU A 9 11.23 1.25 -8.43
N GLU A 10 10.27 0.34 -8.62
CA GLU A 10 9.01 0.39 -7.90
C GLU A 10 9.21 0.27 -6.39
N GLU A 11 10.08 -0.64 -5.94
CA GLU A 11 10.45 -0.79 -4.53
C GLU A 11 11.11 0.48 -3.97
N ILE A 12 12.04 1.09 -4.72
CA ILE A 12 12.72 2.34 -4.31
C ILE A 12 11.73 3.50 -4.27
N CYS A 13 10.83 3.63 -5.26
CA CYS A 13 9.85 4.70 -5.31
C CYS A 13 8.76 4.57 -4.24
N CYS A 14 8.45 3.35 -3.79
CA CYS A 14 7.49 3.10 -2.71
C CYS A 14 7.94 3.75 -1.39
N GLU A 15 9.24 3.81 -1.11
CA GLU A 15 9.78 4.40 0.12
C GLU A 15 9.87 5.93 0.09
N ALA A 16 9.37 6.54 -0.99
CA ALA A 16 9.27 7.98 -1.17
C ALA A 16 10.59 8.71 -0.81
N ALA A 17 10.54 9.70 0.09
CA ALA A 17 11.70 10.53 0.44
C ALA A 17 12.70 9.80 1.34
N ASN A 18 12.28 8.73 2.01
CA ASN A 18 13.14 7.98 2.93
C ASN A 18 14.22 7.23 2.14
N GLY A 19 13.88 6.76 0.94
CA GLY A 19 14.72 5.89 0.13
C GLY A 19 14.78 4.46 0.67
N LEU A 20 15.51 3.60 -0.03
CA LEU A 20 15.60 2.18 0.27
C LEU A 20 17.05 1.75 0.42
N HIS A 21 17.37 1.10 1.54
CA HIS A 21 18.70 0.50 1.71
C HIS A 21 18.86 -0.71 0.80
N LEU A 22 20.07 -0.87 0.26
CA LEU A 22 20.38 -1.96 -0.67
C LEU A 22 20.11 -3.34 -0.07
N ARG A 23 20.38 -3.51 1.22
CA ARG A 23 20.08 -4.74 1.97
C ARG A 23 18.59 -5.11 1.99
N ASP A 24 17.71 -4.11 2.02
CA ASP A 24 16.26 -4.30 2.13
C ASP A 24 15.60 -4.47 0.75
N LEU A 25 16.29 -4.06 -0.31
CA LEU A 25 15.85 -4.27 -1.69
C LEU A 25 15.78 -5.76 -2.04
N TRP A 26 16.75 -6.58 -1.62
CA TRP A 26 16.82 -7.96 -2.07
C TRP A 26 15.69 -8.86 -1.56
N PRO A 27 15.31 -8.81 -0.27
CA PRO A 27 14.12 -9.52 0.21
C PRO A 27 12.87 -9.13 -0.57
N LYS A 28 12.71 -7.83 -0.89
CA LYS A 28 11.57 -7.30 -1.66
C LYS A 28 11.56 -7.77 -3.11
N LEU A 29 12.73 -7.96 -3.73
CA LEU A 29 12.86 -8.51 -5.10
C LEU A 29 12.75 -10.03 -5.16
N SER A 30 12.93 -10.74 -4.05
CA SER A 30 12.95 -12.21 -4.01
C SER A 30 11.71 -12.86 -4.66
N PRO A 31 10.46 -12.41 -4.40
CA PRO A 31 9.28 -12.98 -5.07
C PRO A 31 9.29 -12.77 -6.59
N CYS A 32 9.73 -11.59 -7.04
CA CYS A 32 9.82 -11.22 -8.45
C CYS A 32 10.87 -12.08 -9.19
N LEU A 33 12.03 -12.28 -8.57
CA LEU A 33 13.09 -13.15 -9.08
C LEU A 33 12.67 -14.63 -9.09
N ALA A 34 12.04 -15.11 -8.01
CA ALA A 34 11.57 -16.47 -7.89
C ALA A 34 10.52 -16.82 -8.97
N SER A 35 9.58 -15.90 -9.25
CA SER A 35 8.59 -16.07 -10.32
C SER A 35 9.20 -16.24 -11.71
N ARG A 36 10.47 -15.83 -11.89
CA ARG A 36 11.24 -15.90 -13.14
C ARG A 36 12.29 -17.01 -13.13
N GLY A 37 12.35 -17.82 -12.07
CA GLY A 37 13.35 -18.86 -11.92
C GLY A 37 14.78 -18.34 -11.74
N LEU A 38 14.94 -17.07 -11.35
CA LEU A 38 16.25 -16.47 -11.09
C LEU A 38 16.58 -16.57 -9.60
N PRO A 39 17.65 -17.31 -9.22
CA PRO A 39 18.10 -17.30 -7.84
C PRO A 39 18.74 -15.95 -7.50
N LEU A 40 18.54 -15.47 -6.27
CA LEU A 40 19.25 -14.30 -5.77
C LEU A 40 20.72 -14.66 -5.50
N CYS A 41 21.55 -14.58 -6.54
CA CYS A 41 23.01 -14.81 -6.47
C CYS A 41 23.78 -13.51 -6.73
N SER A 42 25.09 -13.52 -6.46
CA SER A 42 25.97 -12.35 -6.64
C SER A 42 25.92 -11.78 -8.06
N ASN A 43 25.88 -12.63 -9.08
CA ASN A 43 25.78 -12.18 -10.47
C ASN A 43 24.47 -11.45 -10.78
N VAL A 44 23.35 -11.90 -10.21
CA VAL A 44 22.05 -11.22 -10.37
C VAL A 44 22.06 -9.89 -9.65
N LYS A 45 22.59 -9.84 -8.42
CA LYS A 45 22.75 -8.60 -7.67
C LYS A 45 23.61 -7.59 -8.42
N ARG A 46 24.76 -8.02 -8.93
CA ARG A 46 25.66 -7.21 -9.78
C ARG A 46 24.93 -6.64 -10.99
N ALA A 47 24.25 -7.50 -11.73
CA ALA A 47 23.54 -7.06 -12.92
C ALA A 47 22.42 -6.06 -12.59
N VAL A 48 21.66 -6.27 -11.51
CA VAL A 48 20.61 -5.31 -11.07
C VAL A 48 21.25 -3.99 -10.63
N TRP A 49 22.35 -4.02 -9.90
CA TRP A 49 23.07 -2.83 -9.47
C TRP A 49 23.63 -2.03 -10.64
N GLU A 50 24.30 -2.67 -11.59
CA GLU A 50 24.82 -2.02 -12.80
C GLU A 50 23.70 -1.30 -13.57
N ASN A 51 22.54 -1.96 -13.72
CA ASN A 51 21.39 -1.35 -14.39
C ASN A 51 20.78 -0.19 -13.57
N LEU A 52 20.79 -0.25 -12.24
CA LEU A 52 20.36 0.87 -11.40
C LEU A 52 21.36 2.03 -11.48
N ALA A 53 22.65 1.74 -11.56
CA ALA A 53 23.70 2.75 -11.65
C ALA A 53 23.68 3.54 -12.96
N GLU A 54 23.16 2.94 -14.04
CA GLU A 54 22.97 3.60 -15.33
C GLU A 54 21.79 4.59 -15.35
N ILE A 55 20.89 4.56 -14.36
CA ILE A 55 19.71 5.41 -14.34
C ILE A 55 20.11 6.83 -13.88
N PRO A 56 19.84 7.86 -14.69
CA PRO A 56 20.19 9.22 -14.33
C PRO A 56 19.43 9.69 -13.08
N ASP A 57 20.07 10.56 -12.32
CA ASP A 57 19.52 11.26 -11.15
C ASP A 57 19.15 10.38 -9.93
N LEU A 58 19.43 9.08 -9.96
CA LEU A 58 19.37 8.25 -8.75
C LEU A 58 20.46 8.68 -7.76
N LYS A 59 20.03 9.02 -6.54
CA LYS A 59 20.94 9.44 -5.48
C LYS A 59 21.34 8.24 -4.64
N LEU A 60 22.63 8.06 -4.43
CA LEU A 60 23.19 7.10 -3.49
C LEU A 60 23.71 7.85 -2.27
N GLU A 61 23.19 7.48 -1.11
CA GLU A 61 23.58 8.01 0.19
C GLU A 61 24.21 6.88 1.01
N ALA A 62 25.47 7.02 1.41
CA ALA A 62 26.11 6.10 2.36
C ALA A 62 26.17 6.73 3.75
N CYS A 63 26.00 5.92 4.80
CA CYS A 63 26.01 6.39 6.19
C CYS A 63 27.31 7.12 6.58
N ASP A 64 28.44 6.73 5.98
CA ASP A 64 29.76 7.21 6.41
C ASP A 64 30.37 8.30 5.50
N TYR A 65 29.71 8.66 4.38
CA TYR A 65 30.27 9.55 3.34
C TYR A 65 29.36 10.71 2.94
N ALA A 66 28.39 11.08 3.77
CA ALA A 66 27.33 12.06 3.48
C ALA A 66 27.79 13.50 3.10
N SER A 67 29.09 13.77 3.02
CA SER A 67 29.65 15.11 2.79
C SER A 67 30.60 15.25 1.59
N SER A 68 30.80 14.21 0.76
CA SER A 68 31.59 14.36 -0.47
C SER A 68 30.69 14.65 -1.69
N PRO A 69 30.95 15.73 -2.46
CA PRO A 69 30.14 16.08 -3.64
C PRO A 69 30.20 15.02 -4.75
N ASN A 70 31.18 14.11 -4.72
CA ASN A 70 31.35 13.02 -5.70
C ASN A 70 30.99 11.63 -5.14
N ALA A 71 30.46 11.54 -3.91
CA ALA A 71 30.19 10.26 -3.25
C ALA A 71 29.29 9.34 -4.08
N THR A 72 28.28 9.90 -4.75
CA THR A 72 27.37 9.11 -5.61
C THR A 72 28.11 8.50 -6.79
N GLU A 73 28.96 9.26 -7.50
CA GLU A 73 29.72 8.75 -8.64
C GLU A 73 30.79 7.71 -8.24
N GLU A 74 31.36 7.84 -7.04
CA GLU A 74 32.31 6.88 -6.50
C GLU A 74 31.61 5.59 -6.06
N LEU A 75 30.43 5.69 -5.45
CA LEU A 75 29.62 4.53 -5.05
C LEU A 75 29.06 3.77 -6.26
N MET A 76 28.68 4.46 -7.34
CA MET A 76 28.22 3.81 -8.58
C MET A 76 29.29 2.92 -9.23
N LYS A 77 30.58 3.22 -9.00
CA LYS A 77 31.71 2.44 -9.52
C LYS A 77 32.11 1.27 -8.61
N CYS A 78 31.51 1.18 -7.43
CA CYS A 78 31.84 0.14 -6.45
C CYS A 78 31.04 -1.14 -6.71
N ASP A 79 31.64 -2.27 -6.35
CA ASP A 79 30.95 -3.57 -6.35
C ASP A 79 29.78 -3.58 -5.36
N VAL A 80 28.73 -4.32 -5.70
CA VAL A 80 27.49 -4.41 -4.91
C VAL A 80 27.76 -4.86 -3.48
N GLU A 81 28.68 -5.83 -3.31
CA GLU A 81 29.05 -6.36 -2.01
C GLU A 81 29.72 -5.30 -1.11
N VAL A 82 30.39 -4.31 -1.71
CA VAL A 82 30.97 -3.18 -0.97
C VAL A 82 29.86 -2.19 -0.59
N CYS A 83 28.97 -1.87 -1.53
CA CYS A 83 27.82 -0.98 -1.29
C CYS A 83 26.88 -1.54 -0.21
N GLU A 84 26.68 -2.86 -0.17
CA GLU A 84 25.90 -3.53 0.89
C GLU A 84 26.54 -3.35 2.26
N LYS A 85 27.87 -3.51 2.37
CA LYS A 85 28.62 -3.34 3.62
C LYS A 85 28.61 -1.90 4.11
N LEU A 86 28.63 -0.94 3.19
CA LEU A 86 28.56 0.50 3.48
C LEU A 86 27.12 0.99 3.76
N ASN A 87 26.15 0.08 3.79
CA ASN A 87 24.74 0.38 3.99
C ASN A 87 24.19 1.47 3.05
N VAL A 88 24.57 1.40 1.77
CA VAL A 88 24.14 2.39 0.79
C VAL A 88 22.61 2.40 0.69
N LYS A 89 22.06 3.61 0.68
CA LYS A 89 20.65 3.93 0.52
C LYS A 89 20.43 4.55 -0.85
N ILE A 90 19.45 4.03 -1.58
CA ILE A 90 19.07 4.52 -2.90
C ILE A 90 17.85 5.41 -2.73
N VAL A 91 17.92 6.65 -3.21
CA VAL A 91 16.81 7.61 -3.16
C VAL A 91 16.43 7.98 -4.59
N ALA A 92 15.16 7.75 -4.94
CA ALA A 92 14.62 8.15 -6.24
C ALA A 92 14.45 9.67 -6.33
N PRO A 93 14.75 10.29 -7.48
CA PRO A 93 14.54 11.72 -7.68
C PRO A 93 13.05 12.07 -7.58
N GLU A 94 12.75 13.31 -7.18
CA GLU A 94 11.37 13.75 -6.89
C GLU A 94 10.43 13.55 -8.09
N ALA A 95 10.89 13.83 -9.31
CA ALA A 95 10.09 13.63 -10.52
C ALA A 95 9.67 12.16 -10.72
N MET A 96 10.58 11.22 -10.45
CA MET A 96 10.30 9.79 -10.53
C MET A 96 9.31 9.35 -9.45
N ARG A 97 9.48 9.85 -8.21
CA ARG A 97 8.54 9.58 -7.11
C ARG A 97 7.14 10.13 -7.41
N LYS A 98 7.05 11.36 -7.95
CA LYS A 98 5.79 11.96 -8.40
C LYS A 98 5.12 11.11 -9.48
N SER A 99 5.87 10.71 -10.51
CA SER A 99 5.36 9.84 -11.58
C SER A 99 4.87 8.49 -11.04
N PHE A 100 5.60 7.89 -10.10
CA PHE A 100 5.20 6.64 -9.45
C PHE A 100 3.85 6.75 -8.72
N LEU A 101 3.59 7.90 -8.08
CA LEU A 101 2.33 8.23 -7.42
C LEU A 101 1.22 8.68 -8.39
N GLY A 102 1.52 8.81 -9.68
CA GLY A 102 0.59 9.30 -10.70
C GLY A 102 0.42 10.82 -10.70
N ILE A 103 1.32 11.55 -10.05
CA ILE A 103 1.30 13.02 -9.97
C ILE A 103 2.07 13.56 -11.17
N TYR A 104 1.34 14.12 -12.14
CA TYR A 104 1.90 14.70 -13.38
C TYR A 104 1.67 16.21 -13.50
N GLU A 105 1.27 16.89 -12.41
CA GLU A 105 0.94 18.32 -12.44
C GLU A 105 2.09 19.16 -13.02
N MET A 106 1.78 20.02 -14.00
CA MET A 106 2.62 21.15 -14.37
C MET A 106 2.64 22.11 -13.18
N GLU A 107 3.83 22.45 -12.70
CA GLU A 107 4.10 23.25 -11.49
C GLU A 107 3.48 24.68 -11.48
N ALA A 108 2.67 25.01 -12.50
CA ALA A 108 2.07 26.31 -12.74
C ALA A 108 0.58 26.43 -12.33
N SER A 109 -0.06 25.38 -11.81
CA SER A 109 -1.46 25.45 -11.36
C SER A 109 -1.60 25.65 -9.85
N GLU A 110 -2.50 26.54 -9.42
CA GLU A 110 -2.92 26.75 -8.01
C GLU A 110 -3.53 25.49 -7.34
N SER A 111 -3.59 24.37 -8.05
CA SER A 111 -4.12 23.08 -7.60
C SER A 111 -3.08 22.14 -6.98
N SER A 112 -1.88 22.62 -6.65
CA SER A 112 -0.82 21.79 -6.07
C SER A 112 -1.33 20.94 -4.89
N LEU A 113 -0.94 19.67 -4.87
CA LEU A 113 -1.29 18.76 -3.78
C LEU A 113 -0.78 19.26 -2.42
N SER A 114 -1.62 19.18 -1.40
CA SER A 114 -1.19 19.47 -0.01
C SER A 114 -0.24 18.38 0.50
N ASP A 115 0.54 18.70 1.53
CA ASP A 115 1.43 17.71 2.16
C ASP A 115 0.65 16.52 2.73
N THR A 116 -0.56 16.76 3.25
CA THR A 116 -1.47 15.70 3.69
C THR A 116 -1.88 14.78 2.53
N GLN A 117 -2.18 15.34 1.36
CA GLN A 117 -2.54 14.54 0.19
C GLN A 117 -1.35 13.72 -0.30
N ARG A 118 -0.15 14.31 -0.32
CA ARG A 118 1.09 13.60 -0.66
C ARG A 118 1.34 12.43 0.29
N LEU A 119 1.22 12.67 1.60
CA LEU A 119 1.40 11.63 2.62
C LEU A 119 0.38 10.49 2.48
N ILE A 120 -0.87 10.81 2.14
CA ILE A 120 -1.89 9.78 1.84
C ILE A 120 -1.44 8.93 0.65
N LEU A 121 -0.98 9.54 -0.45
CA LEU A 121 -0.55 8.81 -1.64
C LEU A 121 0.67 7.93 -1.38
N GLU A 122 1.68 8.45 -0.68
CA GLU A 122 2.87 7.70 -0.27
C GLU A 122 2.48 6.50 0.60
N ARG A 123 1.57 6.70 1.55
CA ARG A 123 1.11 5.62 2.42
C ARG A 123 0.33 4.54 1.65
N LEU A 124 -0.50 4.93 0.69
CA LEU A 124 -1.19 4.00 -0.21
C LEU A 124 -0.23 3.29 -1.17
N ALA A 125 0.87 3.93 -1.56
CA ALA A 125 1.93 3.32 -2.37
C ALA A 125 2.56 2.12 -1.66
N VAL A 126 2.85 2.25 -0.36
CA VAL A 126 3.37 1.15 0.47
C VAL A 126 2.36 0.01 0.59
N ALA A 127 1.07 0.32 0.70
CA ALA A 127 0.02 -0.70 0.84
C ALA A 127 -0.31 -1.46 -0.46
N ARG A 128 0.05 -0.91 -1.63
CA ARG A 128 -0.13 -1.55 -2.96
C ARG A 128 -1.52 -2.15 -3.16
N ALA A 129 -1.58 -3.41 -3.58
CA ALA A 129 -2.79 -4.17 -3.85
C ALA A 129 -3.53 -4.62 -2.57
N ASN A 130 -2.92 -4.49 -1.39
CA ASN A 130 -3.63 -4.73 -0.12
C ASN A 130 -4.59 -3.58 0.16
N GLY A 131 -4.16 -2.35 -0.13
CA GLY A 131 -4.91 -1.13 0.18
C GLY A 131 -5.01 -0.86 1.67
N ILE A 132 -5.69 0.21 2.04
CA ILE A 132 -5.86 0.61 3.45
C ILE A 132 -7.33 0.97 3.70
N ALA A 133 -7.90 0.53 4.80
CA ALA A 133 -9.24 0.95 5.19
C ALA A 133 -9.22 2.45 5.55
N GLN A 134 -10.20 3.21 5.08
CA GLN A 134 -10.30 4.66 5.35
C GLN A 134 -10.25 4.99 6.85
N SER A 135 -10.86 4.13 7.69
CA SER A 135 -10.83 4.25 9.15
C SER A 135 -9.46 4.00 9.78
N GLU A 136 -8.65 3.15 9.17
CA GLU A 136 -7.28 2.87 9.62
C GLU A 136 -6.34 3.99 9.20
N LEU A 137 -6.46 4.45 7.95
CA LEU A 137 -5.70 5.59 7.44
C LEU A 137 -5.95 6.85 8.28
N ALA A 138 -7.21 7.11 8.68
CA ALA A 138 -7.55 8.22 9.55
C ALA A 138 -6.82 8.16 10.91
N LYS A 139 -6.75 6.96 11.51
CA LYS A 139 -6.07 6.74 12.78
C LYS A 139 -4.56 6.89 12.64
N GLU A 140 -3.99 6.28 11.59
CA GLU A 140 -2.56 6.31 11.33
C GLU A 140 -2.04 7.74 11.12
N LEU A 141 -2.75 8.52 10.30
CA LEU A 141 -2.38 9.91 10.02
C LEU A 141 -2.85 10.90 11.11
N ARG A 142 -3.58 10.43 12.13
CA ARG A 142 -4.19 11.25 13.20
C ARG A 142 -5.07 12.38 12.64
N ILE A 143 -5.82 12.11 11.56
CA ILE A 143 -6.70 13.08 10.89
C ILE A 143 -8.16 12.80 11.27
N ALA A 144 -8.91 13.84 11.66
CA ALA A 144 -10.34 13.72 11.87
C ALA A 144 -11.05 13.23 10.59
N ALA A 145 -12.00 12.30 10.72
CA ALA A 145 -12.64 11.63 9.58
C ALA A 145 -13.27 12.61 8.57
N ASN A 146 -13.84 13.71 9.08
CA ASN A 146 -14.44 14.79 8.31
C ASN A 146 -13.41 15.50 7.43
N ASN A 147 -12.20 15.75 7.95
CA ASN A 147 -11.12 16.37 7.17
C ASN A 147 -10.56 15.39 6.13
N LEU A 148 -10.38 14.12 6.51
CA LEU A 148 -9.89 13.08 5.60
C LEU A 148 -10.83 12.89 4.41
N PHE A 149 -12.15 12.97 4.61
CA PHE A 149 -13.13 12.82 3.54
C PHE A 149 -12.88 13.79 2.38
N TYR A 150 -12.65 15.08 2.68
CA TYR A 150 -12.40 16.11 1.66
C TYR A 150 -11.07 15.88 0.93
N GLN A 151 -10.01 15.52 1.65
CA GLN A 151 -8.71 15.20 1.05
C GLN A 151 -8.82 14.05 0.07
N LEU A 152 -9.46 12.95 0.51
CA LEU A 152 -9.71 11.80 -0.34
C LEU A 152 -10.64 12.14 -1.51
N LYS A 153 -11.57 13.10 -1.37
CA LYS A 153 -12.55 13.39 -2.44
C LYS A 153 -11.85 14.13 -3.58
N ARG A 154 -10.98 15.06 -3.24
CA ARG A 154 -10.13 15.76 -4.21
C ARG A 154 -9.18 14.79 -4.92
N LEU A 155 -8.51 13.91 -4.18
CA LEU A 155 -7.63 12.86 -4.76
C LEU A 155 -8.39 11.91 -5.71
N GLU A 156 -9.63 11.54 -5.36
CA GLU A 156 -10.48 10.69 -6.20
C GLU A 156 -10.91 11.41 -7.49
N ILE A 157 -11.30 12.69 -7.40
CA ILE A 157 -11.67 13.50 -8.58
C ILE A 157 -10.47 13.68 -9.52
N GLN A 158 -9.27 13.82 -8.97
CA GLN A 158 -8.02 13.90 -9.74
C GLN A 158 -7.59 12.53 -10.32
N GLY A 159 -8.30 11.45 -10.02
CA GLY A 159 -7.97 10.11 -10.52
C GLY A 159 -6.71 9.51 -9.90
N LEU A 160 -6.24 10.02 -8.76
CA LEU A 160 -5.03 9.55 -8.08
C LEU A 160 -5.31 8.32 -7.20
N ILE A 161 -6.53 8.20 -6.70
CA ILE A 161 -6.97 7.09 -5.84
C ILE A 161 -8.28 6.47 -6.32
N VAL A 162 -8.53 5.25 -5.88
CA VAL A 162 -9.82 4.54 -6.03
C VAL A 162 -10.35 4.17 -4.66
N ARG A 163 -11.67 4.33 -4.47
CA ARG A 163 -12.39 3.89 -3.27
C ARG A 163 -13.27 2.69 -3.58
N HIS A 164 -13.06 1.61 -2.84
CA HIS A 164 -13.93 0.44 -2.90
C HIS A 164 -14.78 0.34 -1.65
N PRO A 165 -16.12 0.32 -1.78
CA PRO A 165 -17.00 0.08 -0.65
C PRO A 165 -16.71 -1.30 -0.04
N THR A 166 -16.42 -1.30 1.26
CA THR A 166 -15.98 -2.49 1.99
C THR A 166 -16.75 -2.67 3.28
N VAL A 167 -17.13 -3.91 3.57
CA VAL A 167 -17.78 -4.29 4.83
C VAL A 167 -16.77 -5.04 5.68
N ILE A 168 -16.45 -4.51 6.86
CA ILE A 168 -15.62 -5.20 7.85
C ILE A 168 -16.56 -5.93 8.81
N ARG A 169 -16.40 -7.25 8.92
CA ARG A 169 -17.10 -8.09 9.88
C ARG A 169 -16.12 -8.53 10.96
N LYS A 170 -16.39 -8.15 12.21
CA LYS A 170 -15.63 -8.62 13.36
C LYS A 170 -16.21 -9.94 13.82
N LYS A 171 -15.43 -11.01 13.89
CA LYS A 171 -15.89 -12.29 14.43
C LYS A 171 -15.47 -12.38 15.90
N GLN A 172 -16.43 -12.38 16.82
CA GLN A 172 -16.14 -12.66 18.23
C GLN A 172 -15.95 -14.17 18.40
N ALA A 173 -14.87 -14.56 19.09
CA ALA A 173 -14.68 -15.94 19.54
C ALA A 173 -15.63 -16.20 20.72
N SER A 174 -16.79 -16.80 20.48
CA SER A 174 -17.65 -17.31 21.55
C SER A 174 -17.63 -18.84 21.56
N SER A 175 -17.32 -19.39 22.73
CA SER A 175 -17.33 -20.81 23.08
C SER A 175 -18.74 -21.40 23.25
N SER A 176 -19.77 -20.85 22.61
CA SER A 176 -21.14 -21.35 22.68
C SER A 176 -21.81 -21.32 21.32
N ARG A 177 -22.69 -22.30 21.07
CA ARG A 177 -23.33 -22.65 19.79
C ARG A 177 -24.38 -21.63 19.30
N GLU A 178 -24.14 -20.34 19.49
CA GLU A 178 -24.96 -19.27 18.93
C GLU A 178 -24.03 -18.31 18.18
N GLN A 179 -24.18 -18.25 16.85
CA GLN A 179 -23.49 -17.30 15.98
C GLN A 179 -24.01 -15.89 16.30
N ASN A 180 -23.48 -15.27 17.35
CA ASN A 180 -23.78 -13.88 17.62
C ASN A 180 -23.11 -13.00 16.54
N ASN A 181 -23.93 -12.17 15.91
CA ASN A 181 -23.53 -11.21 14.89
C ASN A 181 -22.49 -10.26 15.47
N GLY A 182 -21.21 -10.53 15.21
CA GLY A 182 -20.17 -9.57 15.54
C GLY A 182 -20.35 -8.27 14.73
N SER A 183 -19.72 -7.19 15.18
CA SER A 183 -19.98 -5.86 14.63
C SER A 183 -19.66 -5.79 13.14
N ILE A 184 -20.61 -5.25 12.37
CA ILE A 184 -20.49 -5.02 10.93
C ILE A 184 -20.30 -3.52 10.74
N VAL A 185 -19.15 -3.12 10.19
CA VAL A 185 -18.82 -1.71 9.92
C VAL A 185 -18.62 -1.52 8.42
N ALA A 186 -19.37 -0.60 7.82
CA ALA A 186 -19.14 -0.16 6.45
C ALA A 186 -18.03 0.89 6.40
N THR A 187 -17.06 0.71 5.52
CA THR A 187 -15.95 1.63 5.27
C THR A 187 -15.57 1.57 3.79
N ASN A 188 -14.53 2.30 3.38
CA ASN A 188 -13.96 2.16 2.06
C ASN A 188 -12.53 1.62 2.17
N MET A 189 -12.16 0.67 1.32
CA MET A 189 -10.77 0.36 1.06
C MET A 189 -10.24 1.33 0.02
N LEU A 190 -9.08 1.91 0.32
CA LEU A 190 -8.43 2.93 -0.47
C LEU A 190 -7.21 2.33 -1.17
N TYR A 191 -7.02 2.69 -2.43
CA TYR A 191 -5.90 2.25 -3.25
C TYR A 191 -5.38 3.44 -4.05
N LEU A 192 -4.09 3.46 -4.37
CA LEU A 192 -3.64 4.23 -5.53
C LEU A 192 -4.34 3.71 -6.78
N TYR A 193 -4.61 4.60 -7.73
CA TYR A 193 -5.32 4.25 -8.96
C TYR A 193 -4.72 3.02 -9.66
N ARG A 194 -3.39 2.98 -9.77
CA ARG A 194 -2.64 1.87 -10.39
C ARG A 194 -2.80 0.49 -9.71
N TYR A 195 -3.24 0.45 -8.45
CA TYR A 195 -3.46 -0.78 -7.70
C TYR A 195 -4.95 -1.09 -7.47
N GLY A 196 -5.84 -0.18 -7.86
CA GLY A 196 -7.27 -0.35 -7.72
C GLY A 196 -7.78 -1.52 -8.57
N LYS A 197 -8.56 -2.42 -7.96
CA LYS A 197 -9.29 -3.45 -8.72
C LYS A 197 -10.49 -2.82 -9.44
N HIS A 198 -10.80 -3.26 -10.66
CA HIS A 198 -12.05 -2.87 -11.31
C HIS A 198 -13.19 -3.76 -10.78
N LEU A 199 -13.91 -3.29 -9.77
CA LEU A 199 -15.11 -3.98 -9.27
C LEU A 199 -16.33 -3.57 -10.09
N GLY A 200 -17.19 -4.54 -10.40
CA GLY A 200 -18.50 -4.26 -10.99
C GLY A 200 -19.39 -3.46 -10.03
N CYS A 201 -20.40 -2.76 -10.55
CA CYS A 201 -21.29 -1.90 -9.76
C CYS A 201 -22.07 -2.64 -8.64
N GLN A 202 -22.12 -3.97 -8.70
CA GLN A 202 -22.81 -4.83 -7.73
C GLN A 202 -21.84 -5.71 -6.95
N GLN A 203 -20.53 -5.47 -7.08
CA GLN A 203 -19.48 -6.16 -6.34
C GLN A 203 -19.00 -5.29 -5.18
N ARG A 204 -18.78 -5.90 -4.01
CA ARG A 204 -18.20 -5.23 -2.82
C ARG A 204 -17.16 -6.11 -2.15
N LEU A 205 -16.21 -5.47 -1.47
CA LEU A 205 -15.24 -6.17 -0.63
C LEU A 205 -15.84 -6.47 0.74
N GLU A 206 -15.56 -7.65 1.26
CA GLU A 206 -15.86 -8.05 2.63
C GLU A 206 -14.59 -8.55 3.29
N ILE A 207 -14.28 -7.99 4.46
CA ILE A 207 -13.10 -8.34 5.25
C ILE A 207 -13.60 -8.98 6.55
N THR A 208 -13.15 -10.19 6.83
CA THR A 208 -13.40 -10.84 8.12
C THR A 208 -12.18 -10.65 9.00
N LYS A 209 -12.33 -9.94 10.12
CA LYS A 209 -11.29 -9.80 11.13
C LYS A 209 -11.59 -10.72 12.30
N GLU A 210 -10.65 -11.60 12.62
CA GLU A 210 -10.68 -12.38 13.86
C GLU A 210 -10.11 -11.53 14.98
N ASP A 211 -10.86 -11.42 16.09
CA ASP A 211 -10.42 -10.69 17.26
C ASP A 211 -9.32 -11.50 17.97
N ASN A 212 -8.06 -11.21 17.68
CA ASN A 212 -6.94 -11.70 18.48
C ASN A 212 -6.89 -10.91 19.81
N LEU A 213 -7.78 -11.27 20.74
CA LEU A 213 -7.62 -10.94 22.16
C LEU A 213 -6.52 -11.84 22.73
N LEU A 214 -5.25 -11.51 22.47
CA LEU A 214 -4.12 -12.09 23.18
C LEU A 214 -3.33 -10.98 23.90
N MET A 215 -3.71 -10.79 25.16
CA MET A 215 -2.88 -10.40 26.31
C MET A 215 -2.23 -9.00 26.28
N ASP A 216 -3.01 -7.96 26.54
CA ASP A 216 -2.50 -6.84 27.35
C ASP A 216 -2.43 -7.30 28.81
N LYS A 217 -1.26 -7.82 29.20
CA LYS A 217 -0.83 -7.81 30.60
C LYS A 217 0.23 -6.73 30.75
N GLU A 218 -0.12 -5.73 31.53
CA GLU A 218 0.73 -4.66 32.03
C GLU A 218 2.09 -5.17 32.54
N VAL A 219 3.19 -4.54 32.12
CA VAL A 219 4.26 -4.09 33.03
C VAL A 219 4.86 -2.79 32.47
N ALA A 220 4.99 -1.80 33.35
CA ALA A 220 5.60 -0.50 33.14
C ALA A 220 7.12 -0.56 32.87
N ASP A 221 7.64 0.41 32.11
CA ASP A 221 8.66 1.41 32.52
C ASP A 221 9.52 1.90 31.32
N GLY A 222 9.91 3.18 31.35
CA GLY A 222 11.12 3.70 30.71
C GLY A 222 11.04 4.23 29.26
N HIS A 223 11.25 5.54 29.12
CA HIS A 223 11.48 6.31 27.89
C HIS A 223 12.37 5.64 26.81
N THR A 224 11.99 5.73 25.53
CA THR A 224 12.68 6.55 24.50
C THR A 224 11.82 6.65 23.24
N GLU A 225 11.68 7.86 22.71
CA GLU A 225 11.08 8.13 21.40
C GLU A 225 12.03 7.61 20.32
N THR A 226 11.59 6.64 19.52
CA THR A 226 12.20 6.36 18.22
C THR A 226 11.09 5.93 17.26
N PHE A 227 10.94 6.72 16.21
CA PHE A 227 9.96 6.56 15.15
C PHE A 227 10.44 5.47 14.20
N ASP A 228 10.46 4.22 14.64
CA ASP A 228 10.87 3.10 13.78
C ASP A 228 10.20 1.79 14.24
N ASP A 229 9.00 1.54 13.73
CA ASP A 229 8.42 0.20 13.60
C ASP A 229 7.22 0.23 12.64
N PHE A 230 7.49 0.46 11.35
CA PHE A 230 6.49 0.26 10.27
C PHE A 230 6.49 -1.19 9.76
N GLY A 231 6.74 -2.15 10.65
CA GLY A 231 6.85 -3.57 10.34
C GLY A 231 5.85 -4.44 11.08
N LYS A 232 4.66 -3.92 11.47
CA LYS A 232 3.69 -4.77 12.17
C LYS A 232 3.02 -5.74 11.19
N GLU A 233 3.43 -7.00 11.31
CA GLU A 233 2.91 -8.19 10.63
C GLU A 233 1.38 -8.14 10.54
N ILE A 234 0.89 -7.88 9.31
CA ILE A 234 -0.53 -7.78 9.01
C ILE A 234 -1.12 -9.18 9.16
N ALA A 235 -1.88 -9.40 10.24
CA ALA A 235 -2.67 -10.61 10.44
C ALA A 235 -3.43 -10.92 9.14
N LYS A 236 -3.44 -12.19 8.71
CA LYS A 236 -4.11 -12.63 7.48
C LYS A 236 -5.60 -12.32 7.56
N GLU A 237 -5.99 -11.16 7.05
CA GLU A 237 -7.38 -10.74 6.89
C GLU A 237 -7.94 -11.39 5.63
N ASP A 238 -9.04 -12.13 5.79
CA ASP A 238 -9.69 -12.85 4.70
C ASP A 238 -10.54 -11.88 3.86
N ILE A 239 -9.95 -11.35 2.79
CA ILE A 239 -10.59 -10.40 1.85
C ILE A 239 -11.38 -11.18 0.77
N HIS A 240 -12.69 -10.97 0.73
CA HIS A 240 -13.59 -11.60 -0.24
C HIS A 240 -14.28 -10.55 -1.12
N VAL A 241 -14.51 -10.85 -2.40
CA VAL A 241 -15.37 -10.05 -3.29
C VAL A 241 -16.74 -10.73 -3.36
N LYS A 242 -17.81 -10.05 -2.95
CA LYS A 242 -19.18 -10.54 -3.07
C LYS A 242 -19.89 -9.85 -4.23
N ASP A 243 -20.50 -10.65 -5.10
CA ASP A 243 -21.36 -10.20 -6.20
C ASP A 243 -22.83 -10.35 -5.81
N PHE A 244 -23.56 -9.24 -5.78
CA PHE A 244 -24.96 -9.20 -5.40
C PHE A 244 -25.93 -9.34 -6.58
N LEU A 245 -25.43 -9.39 -7.83
CA LEU A 245 -26.27 -9.52 -9.03
C LEU A 245 -27.16 -10.76 -9.01
N PRO A 246 -26.69 -11.95 -8.61
CA PRO A 246 -27.54 -13.13 -8.53
C PRO A 246 -28.68 -12.98 -7.50
N ALA A 247 -28.39 -12.36 -6.35
CA ALA A 247 -29.36 -12.14 -5.29
C ALA A 247 -30.44 -11.12 -5.70
N LEU A 248 -30.03 -10.02 -6.35
CA LEU A 248 -30.93 -9.02 -6.89
C LEU A 248 -31.85 -9.63 -7.95
N LYS A 249 -31.30 -10.43 -8.88
CA LYS A 249 -32.09 -11.14 -9.88
C LYS A 249 -33.13 -12.06 -9.24
N ALA A 250 -32.75 -12.83 -8.22
CA ALA A 250 -33.69 -13.69 -7.51
C ALA A 250 -34.83 -12.93 -6.81
N ILE A 251 -34.57 -11.70 -6.34
CA ILE A 251 -35.61 -10.81 -5.79
C ILE A 251 -36.53 -10.32 -6.90
N CYS A 252 -35.98 -9.84 -8.02
CA CYS A 252 -36.76 -9.43 -9.19
C CYS A 252 -37.66 -10.56 -9.70
N ASP A 253 -37.12 -11.77 -9.88
CA ASP A 253 -37.87 -12.95 -10.31
C ASP A 253 -39.02 -13.30 -9.34
N LYS A 254 -38.81 -13.09 -8.03
CA LYS A 254 -39.86 -13.29 -7.01
C LYS A 254 -40.94 -12.22 -7.08
N LEU A 255 -40.56 -10.95 -7.29
CA LEU A 255 -41.50 -9.83 -7.42
C LEU A 255 -42.37 -9.98 -8.67
N GLU A 256 -41.78 -10.39 -9.79
CA GLU A 256 -42.51 -10.65 -11.03
C GLU A 256 -43.52 -11.80 -10.86
N LYS A 257 -43.14 -12.89 -10.18
CA LYS A 257 -44.06 -13.99 -9.83
C LYS A 257 -45.17 -13.62 -8.84
N ALA A 258 -44.99 -12.54 -8.09
CA ALA A 258 -45.97 -12.01 -7.13
C ALA A 258 -46.92 -10.98 -7.76
N GLN A 259 -46.53 -10.38 -8.89
CA GLN A 259 -47.36 -9.45 -9.64
C GLN A 259 -48.63 -10.17 -10.15
N GLY A 260 -49.80 -9.71 -9.71
CA GLY A 260 -51.11 -10.32 -10.01
C GLY A 260 -51.68 -11.24 -8.91
N LYS A 261 -50.94 -11.52 -7.83
CA LYS A 261 -51.44 -12.30 -6.67
C LYS A 261 -51.84 -11.46 -5.45
N VAL A 262 -51.70 -10.14 -5.53
CA VAL A 262 -52.19 -9.21 -4.50
C VAL A 262 -53.71 -9.13 -4.64
N ARG A 263 -54.44 -9.96 -3.88
CA ARG A 263 -55.89 -9.83 -3.72
C ARG A 263 -56.14 -8.49 -3.04
N HIS A 264 -56.80 -7.56 -3.74
CA HIS A 264 -57.45 -6.43 -3.10
C HIS A 264 -58.42 -7.00 -2.06
N ALA A 265 -58.15 -6.71 -0.79
CA ALA A 265 -59.10 -6.91 0.30
C ALA A 265 -59.94 -5.64 0.45
#